data_AF-A0A419T323-F1
#
_entry.id   AF-A0A419T323-F1
#
_cell.length_a   1.000
_cell.length_b   1.000
_cell.length_c   1.000
_cell.angle_alpha   90.00
_cell.angle_beta   90.00
_cell.angle_gamma   90.00
#
_symmetry.space_group_name_H-M   'P 1'
#
loop_
_entity.id
_entity.type
_entity.pdbx_description
1 polymer ?
#
loop_
_entity_poly.entity_id
_entity_poly.type
_entity_poly.pdbx_seq_one_letter_code
_entity_poly.pdbx_strand_id
1 'polypeptide(L)'
;MSNEEKRIPKPIAWLIIIGVNIIGLFFISIFTYFFIFSSNNENEEIEKALFNNTNNGYEENIDANRQELKEINNNKDKQSIGNKTKDNAKKDTDNKTESNEEDKSLPKRTNENKKENSIYDVIKEALITGKKEVDVSDFPEGKYSKSVFEVVEKVVIENPEVLYYKSAEYWSNGILKFEYSKDKSTINKHLNVLKKAKDEIIREIIKPDMSDYEKVKAIHDYIINNSKYDSVNYNNNTIPPESYSAYGILVKGTGVCEGYAEAFKLIMDDLGIESIIVSGRAGNQDHAWNIIKLDGEYYHIDLTWDDPVMDDGSDVLRYDYFNLSDKQMSKDHIWNRSKYPSCNGIKYNYYYYNDMAVENYNQFYNKIKDALLNNKSKLELKILNYNSKIYDIPNTIQDIANKNYNIDFQGYKYSINDSQGIVNIEFIK
;
A
#
# COMPACT_ATOMS: atom_id res chain seq x y z
N MET A 1 68.76 -22.40 -30.39
CA MET A 1 67.32 -22.65 -30.60
C MET A 1 66.74 -23.22 -29.32
N SER A 2 66.02 -22.41 -28.56
CA SER A 2 65.00 -22.86 -27.59
C SER A 2 64.09 -21.68 -27.31
N ASN A 3 62.81 -21.86 -27.61
CA ASN A 3 61.75 -20.87 -27.66
C ASN A 3 61.42 -20.24 -26.30
N GLU A 4 61.29 -18.92 -26.26
CA GLU A 4 60.58 -18.18 -25.21
C GLU A 4 59.08 -18.13 -25.53
N GLU A 5 58.26 -18.82 -24.75
CA GLU A 5 56.81 -18.62 -24.72
C GLU A 5 56.47 -17.46 -23.77
N LYS A 6 56.08 -16.32 -24.35
CA LYS A 6 55.50 -15.18 -23.61
C LYS A 6 54.13 -15.57 -23.05
N ARG A 7 54.03 -15.76 -21.72
CA ARG A 7 52.74 -15.83 -21.01
C ARG A 7 52.15 -14.43 -20.86
N ILE A 8 51.00 -14.20 -21.48
CA ILE A 8 50.15 -13.03 -21.27
C ILE A 8 49.40 -13.21 -19.94
N PRO A 9 49.43 -12.23 -19.00
CA PRO A 9 48.64 -12.35 -17.78
C PRO A 9 47.14 -12.18 -18.08
N LYS A 10 46.33 -13.11 -17.55
CA LYS A 10 44.86 -13.03 -17.59
C LYS A 10 44.39 -11.86 -16.71
N PRO A 11 43.33 -11.12 -17.09
CA PRO A 11 42.80 -10.05 -16.26
C PRO A 11 42.20 -10.64 -14.99
N ILE A 12 42.68 -10.16 -13.85
CA ILE A 12 42.15 -10.46 -12.52
C ILE A 12 40.82 -9.69 -12.40
N ALA A 13 39.70 -10.42 -12.43
CA ALA A 13 38.39 -9.86 -12.12
C ALA A 13 38.36 -9.52 -10.61
N TRP A 14 38.30 -8.23 -10.30
CA TRP A 14 38.06 -7.78 -8.93
C TRP A 14 36.58 -7.96 -8.61
N LEU A 15 36.29 -9.01 -7.84
CA LEU A 15 34.99 -9.21 -7.21
C LEU A 15 34.97 -8.33 -5.97
N ILE A 16 34.48 -7.10 -6.12
CA ILE A 16 34.33 -6.17 -5.01
C ILE A 16 33.00 -6.51 -4.31
N ILE A 17 33.08 -7.39 -3.31
CA ILE A 17 32.01 -7.52 -2.30
C ILE A 17 32.28 -6.44 -1.27
N ILE A 18 31.71 -5.24 -1.47
CA ILE A 18 31.59 -4.31 -0.35
C ILE A 18 30.33 -4.72 0.40
N GLY A 19 30.51 -5.42 1.52
CA GLY A 19 29.51 -5.49 2.57
C GLY A 19 29.35 -4.10 3.17
N VAL A 20 28.54 -3.26 2.54
CA VAL A 20 28.03 -2.05 3.20
C VAL A 20 26.92 -2.53 4.12
N ASN A 21 27.08 -2.35 5.43
CA ASN A 21 25.96 -2.37 6.36
C ASN A 21 25.07 -1.16 6.01
N ILE A 22 24.07 -1.37 5.14
CA ILE A 22 23.10 -0.36 4.74
C ILE A 22 21.91 -0.46 5.68
N ILE A 23 21.76 0.55 6.54
CA ILE A 23 20.61 0.78 7.44
C ILE A 23 19.42 1.26 6.58
N GLY A 24 18.97 0.45 5.63
CA GLY A 24 17.95 0.88 4.66
C GLY A 24 17.33 -0.23 3.81
N LEU A 25 17.59 -1.49 4.13
CA LEU A 25 16.94 -2.66 3.56
C LEU A 25 16.75 -3.71 4.65
N PHE A 26 15.64 -3.63 5.39
CA PHE A 26 15.11 -4.77 6.15
C PHE A 26 13.81 -5.31 5.54
N PHE A 27 13.62 -5.09 4.23
CA PHE A 27 12.66 -5.86 3.45
C PHE A 27 13.45 -6.89 2.63
N ILE A 28 13.24 -8.17 2.99
CA ILE A 28 13.85 -9.41 2.47
C ILE A 28 15.22 -9.79 3.09
N SER A 29 15.17 -10.37 4.30
CA SER A 29 16.13 -11.39 4.76
C SER A 29 15.55 -12.20 5.93
N ILE A 30 14.74 -13.22 5.62
CA ILE A 30 14.67 -14.44 6.43
C ILE A 30 15.17 -15.55 5.51
N PHE A 31 16.47 -15.86 5.62
CA PHE A 31 17.13 -17.16 5.43
C PHE A 31 18.61 -16.92 5.14
N THR A 32 19.45 -16.96 6.18
CA THR A 32 20.65 -17.82 6.29
C THR A 32 21.46 -17.36 7.49
N TYR A 33 21.53 -18.17 8.55
CA TYR A 33 22.77 -18.44 9.29
C TYR A 33 22.55 -19.64 10.21
N PHE A 34 22.95 -20.82 9.73
CA PHE A 34 23.35 -21.97 10.54
C PHE A 34 24.83 -22.22 10.21
N PHE A 35 25.62 -22.62 11.23
CA PHE A 35 27.08 -22.80 11.29
C PHE A 35 27.89 -21.49 11.53
N ILE A 36 28.68 -21.27 12.60
CA ILE A 36 29.34 -22.12 13.63
C ILE A 36 29.54 -21.27 14.91
N PHE A 37 29.11 -21.74 16.08
CA PHE A 37 30.01 -22.09 17.20
C PHE A 37 29.24 -22.91 18.23
N SER A 38 29.75 -24.11 18.47
CA SER A 38 29.29 -25.09 19.46
C SER A 38 29.67 -24.65 20.86
N SER A 39 28.72 -24.66 21.81
CA SER A 39 28.80 -25.42 23.07
C SER A 39 27.63 -25.05 24.00
N ASN A 40 26.67 -25.96 24.18
CA ASN A 40 26.24 -26.50 25.48
C ASN A 40 24.92 -27.28 25.34
N ASN A 41 24.97 -28.55 25.76
CA ASN A 41 23.86 -29.48 25.81
C ASN A 41 22.90 -29.10 26.94
N GLU A 42 21.66 -28.68 26.62
CA GLU A 42 20.55 -28.70 27.58
C GLU A 42 19.13 -28.68 26.96
N ASN A 43 18.96 -28.62 25.62
CA ASN A 43 17.65 -28.40 24.99
C ASN A 43 16.98 -29.62 24.33
N GLU A 44 17.53 -30.83 24.45
CA GLU A 44 17.02 -32.00 23.71
C GLU A 44 15.83 -32.72 24.37
N GLU A 45 15.50 -32.41 25.63
CA GLU A 45 14.35 -33.02 26.33
C GLU A 45 13.04 -32.21 26.21
N ILE A 46 13.10 -30.92 25.89
CA ILE A 46 11.90 -30.06 25.83
C ILE A 46 11.16 -30.22 24.48
N GLU A 47 11.88 -30.47 23.38
CA GLU A 47 11.27 -30.63 22.05
C GLU A 47 10.44 -31.91 21.90
N LYS A 48 10.77 -32.99 22.64
CA LYS A 48 10.00 -34.24 22.59
C LYS A 48 8.66 -34.17 23.33
N ALA A 49 8.49 -33.24 24.26
CA ALA A 49 7.25 -33.09 25.03
C ALA A 49 6.17 -32.30 24.27
N LEU A 50 6.55 -31.40 23.35
CA LEU A 50 5.62 -30.54 22.61
C LEU A 50 5.04 -31.21 21.36
N PHE A 51 5.73 -32.22 20.79
CA PHE A 51 5.32 -32.85 19.53
C PHE A 51 4.15 -33.84 19.65
N ASN A 52 3.84 -34.35 20.86
CA ASN A 52 2.85 -35.42 21.04
C ASN A 52 1.42 -34.93 21.35
N ASN A 53 1.17 -33.62 21.53
CA ASN A 53 -0.11 -33.13 22.07
C ASN A 53 -1.04 -32.43 21.06
N THR A 54 -0.70 -32.36 19.76
CA THR A 54 -1.45 -31.57 18.77
C THR A 54 -2.14 -32.37 17.65
N ASN A 55 -1.95 -33.69 17.57
CA ASN A 55 -2.41 -34.47 16.39
C ASN A 55 -3.77 -35.19 16.50
N ASN A 56 -4.52 -35.07 17.59
CA ASN A 56 -5.77 -35.85 17.77
C ASN A 56 -7.09 -35.06 17.71
N GLY A 57 -7.14 -33.90 17.04
CA GLY A 57 -8.37 -33.09 16.99
C GLY A 57 -8.79 -32.48 15.65
N TYR A 58 -8.03 -32.67 14.56
CA TYR A 58 -8.18 -31.83 13.36
C TYR A 58 -8.76 -32.52 12.11
N GLU A 59 -9.02 -33.82 12.10
CA GLU A 59 -9.50 -34.51 10.88
C GLU A 59 -11.03 -34.65 10.76
N GLU A 60 -11.84 -34.39 11.79
CA GLU A 60 -13.31 -34.60 11.70
C GLU A 60 -14.13 -33.39 11.17
N ASN A 61 -13.54 -32.20 11.04
CA ASN A 61 -14.31 -30.97 10.72
C ASN A 61 -14.22 -30.48 9.27
N ILE A 62 -13.47 -31.14 8.38
CA ILE A 62 -13.27 -30.69 6.99
C ILE A 62 -14.33 -31.27 6.03
N ASP A 63 -14.93 -32.42 6.35
CA ASP A 63 -15.90 -33.08 5.45
C ASP A 63 -17.33 -32.53 5.56
N ALA A 64 -17.71 -31.92 6.69
CA ALA A 64 -19.04 -31.33 6.87
C ALA A 64 -19.25 -30.06 6.01
N ASN A 65 -18.25 -29.18 5.94
CA ASN A 65 -18.35 -27.92 5.19
C ASN A 65 -18.29 -28.07 3.66
N ARG A 66 -17.91 -29.25 3.15
CA ARG A 66 -17.82 -29.52 1.71
C ARG A 66 -19.16 -29.89 1.08
N GLN A 67 -20.14 -30.34 1.87
CA GLN A 67 -21.48 -30.70 1.35
C GLN A 67 -22.42 -29.48 1.26
N GLU A 68 -22.32 -28.51 2.18
CA GLU A 68 -23.17 -27.31 2.20
C GLU A 68 -22.94 -26.36 1.01
N LEU A 69 -21.70 -26.28 0.51
CA LEU A 69 -21.35 -25.39 -0.61
C LEU A 69 -21.83 -25.89 -1.98
N LYS A 70 -22.26 -27.14 -2.11
CA LYS A 70 -22.79 -27.68 -3.38
C LYS A 70 -24.28 -27.41 -3.58
N GLU A 71 -25.04 -27.18 -2.51
CA GLU A 71 -26.48 -26.91 -2.62
C GLU A 71 -26.79 -25.44 -2.95
N ILE A 72 -25.89 -24.51 -2.58
CA ILE A 72 -26.09 -23.07 -2.82
C ILE A 72 -25.91 -22.68 -4.30
N ASN A 73 -25.05 -23.39 -5.04
CA ASN A 73 -24.77 -23.05 -6.45
C ASN A 73 -25.82 -23.54 -7.46
N ASN A 74 -26.75 -24.42 -7.07
CA ASN A 74 -27.77 -24.94 -8.00
C ASN A 74 -29.05 -24.06 -8.08
N ASN A 75 -29.18 -23.01 -7.26
CA ASN A 75 -30.41 -22.20 -7.19
C ASN A 75 -30.33 -20.83 -7.89
N LYS A 76 -29.25 -20.48 -8.58
CA LYS A 76 -29.11 -19.18 -9.27
C LYS A 76 -29.44 -19.18 -10.77
N ASP A 77 -29.72 -20.32 -11.40
CA ASP A 77 -29.98 -20.43 -12.86
C ASP A 77 -31.47 -20.55 -13.26
N LYS A 78 -32.40 -20.09 -12.43
CA LYS A 78 -33.83 -20.03 -12.80
C LYS A 78 -34.50 -18.74 -12.34
N GLN A 79 -34.23 -17.62 -13.01
CA GLN A 79 -35.21 -16.55 -13.24
C GLN A 79 -34.65 -15.47 -14.17
N SER A 80 -35.00 -15.52 -15.46
CA SER A 80 -35.12 -14.36 -16.36
C SER A 80 -35.43 -14.84 -17.80
N ILE A 81 -36.71 -15.05 -18.09
CA ILE A 81 -37.24 -15.09 -19.47
C ILE A 81 -38.41 -14.11 -19.54
N GLY A 82 -38.36 -13.20 -20.53
CA GLY A 82 -39.56 -12.71 -21.22
C GLY A 82 -39.79 -11.19 -21.16
N ASN A 83 -39.45 -10.46 -22.22
CA ASN A 83 -40.43 -10.11 -23.26
C ASN A 83 -39.82 -9.32 -24.44
N LYS A 84 -40.21 -9.73 -25.65
CA LYS A 84 -39.98 -9.06 -26.94
C LYS A 84 -41.14 -8.10 -27.24
N THR A 85 -40.87 -7.03 -27.98
CA THR A 85 -41.74 -6.55 -29.08
C THR A 85 -40.88 -5.90 -30.17
N LYS A 86 -41.36 -6.00 -31.41
CA LYS A 86 -40.72 -5.68 -32.70
C LYS A 86 -41.33 -4.41 -33.31
N ASP A 87 -40.70 -3.99 -34.42
CA ASP A 87 -41.19 -3.23 -35.60
C ASP A 87 -40.65 -1.79 -35.67
N ASN A 88 -40.22 -1.22 -36.81
CA ASN A 88 -39.98 -1.68 -38.18
C ASN A 88 -39.14 -0.63 -38.95
N ALA A 89 -38.65 -1.00 -40.13
CA ALA A 89 -37.63 -0.35 -40.95
C ALA A 89 -38.01 0.89 -41.79
N LYS A 90 -36.99 1.66 -42.23
CA LYS A 90 -36.73 2.24 -43.58
C LYS A 90 -35.45 3.13 -43.52
N LYS A 91 -34.32 2.85 -44.20
CA LYS A 91 -33.91 2.90 -45.63
C LYS A 91 -33.60 4.33 -46.13
N ASP A 92 -32.37 4.49 -46.66
CA ASP A 92 -31.86 5.36 -47.77
C ASP A 92 -30.41 5.82 -47.45
N THR A 93 -29.33 5.21 -47.98
CA THR A 93 -28.64 5.29 -49.30
C THR A 93 -28.00 6.64 -49.70
N ASP A 94 -26.68 6.54 -49.92
CA ASP A 94 -25.82 7.20 -50.93
C ASP A 94 -25.43 8.69 -50.82
N ASN A 95 -24.12 8.95 -50.66
CA ASN A 95 -23.29 9.33 -51.82
C ASN A 95 -21.77 9.36 -51.54
N LYS A 96 -21.03 8.89 -52.56
CA LYS A 96 -19.58 8.95 -52.75
C LYS A 96 -19.12 10.35 -53.20
N THR A 97 -17.85 10.69 -52.97
CA THR A 97 -17.01 11.32 -54.00
C THR A 97 -15.53 11.01 -53.74
N GLU A 98 -14.89 10.37 -54.74
CA GLU A 98 -13.44 10.23 -54.94
C GLU A 98 -12.95 11.31 -55.92
N SER A 99 -11.69 11.74 -55.78
CA SER A 99 -10.85 12.16 -56.92
C SER A 99 -9.34 12.17 -56.57
N ASN A 100 -8.64 11.14 -57.07
CA ASN A 100 -7.31 11.03 -57.74
C ASN A 100 -6.24 12.13 -57.51
N GLU A 101 -5.04 11.79 -57.00
CA GLU A 101 -3.77 11.36 -57.68
C GLU A 101 -2.92 12.52 -58.26
N GLU A 102 -1.70 12.73 -57.73
CA GLU A 102 -0.45 12.35 -58.42
C GLU A 102 0.84 12.71 -57.63
N ASP A 103 1.82 11.84 -57.86
CA ASP A 103 3.20 11.67 -57.35
C ASP A 103 4.15 12.87 -57.54
N LYS A 104 4.89 13.25 -56.48
CA LYS A 104 6.27 13.80 -56.58
C LYS A 104 7.13 13.49 -55.34
N SER A 105 8.09 12.57 -55.54
CA SER A 105 9.45 12.56 -55.00
C SER A 105 9.68 12.52 -53.47
N LEU A 106 10.17 11.36 -53.01
CA LEU A 106 10.80 11.09 -51.72
C LEU A 106 11.92 12.09 -51.34
N PRO A 107 11.86 12.69 -50.13
CA PRO A 107 13.06 13.05 -49.39
C PRO A 107 13.37 11.96 -48.34
N LYS A 108 14.66 11.65 -48.25
CA LYS A 108 15.30 10.72 -47.31
C LYS A 108 14.66 10.75 -45.91
N ARG A 109 14.15 9.61 -45.46
CA ARG A 109 13.93 9.32 -44.03
C ARG A 109 15.29 9.36 -43.31
N THR A 110 15.64 10.52 -42.77
CA THR A 110 16.70 10.63 -41.76
C THR A 110 16.08 10.37 -40.41
N ASN A 111 16.48 9.22 -39.83
CA ASN A 111 16.47 8.86 -38.40
C ASN A 111 15.36 9.45 -37.54
N GLU A 112 14.34 8.62 -37.31
CA GLU A 112 13.41 8.77 -36.20
C GLU A 112 14.17 8.99 -34.88
N ASN A 113 13.72 10.00 -34.14
CA ASN A 113 14.20 10.40 -32.83
C ASN A 113 14.36 9.21 -31.87
N LYS A 114 15.61 8.76 -31.65
CA LYS A 114 15.97 7.99 -30.46
C LYS A 114 15.83 8.95 -29.28
N LYS A 115 14.74 8.81 -28.51
CA LYS A 115 14.64 9.44 -27.19
C LYS A 115 15.87 8.95 -26.40
N GLU A 116 16.77 9.86 -26.00
CA GLU A 116 17.83 9.51 -25.05
C GLU A 116 17.14 9.14 -23.74
N ASN A 117 16.87 7.85 -23.55
CA ASN A 117 16.32 7.34 -22.30
C ASN A 117 17.38 7.52 -21.22
N SER A 118 16.99 7.99 -20.03
CA SER A 118 17.90 8.05 -18.89
C SER A 118 18.22 6.65 -18.35
N ILE A 119 19.28 6.52 -17.53
CA ILE A 119 19.56 5.26 -16.81
C ILE A 119 18.36 4.82 -15.96
N TYR A 120 17.62 5.78 -15.40
CA TYR A 120 16.39 5.54 -14.65
C TYR A 120 15.32 4.87 -15.52
N ASP A 121 15.06 5.41 -16.73
CA ASP A 121 14.04 4.86 -17.63
C ASP A 121 14.39 3.44 -18.08
N VAL A 122 15.68 3.19 -18.34
CA VAL A 122 16.17 1.87 -18.76
C VAL A 122 16.04 0.84 -17.63
N ILE A 123 16.41 1.20 -16.40
CA ILE A 123 16.25 0.35 -15.22
C ILE A 123 14.77 0.12 -14.90
N LYS A 124 13.94 1.16 -14.95
CA LYS A 124 12.48 1.09 -14.76
C LYS A 124 11.84 0.10 -15.72
N GLU A 125 12.10 0.22 -17.02
CA GLU A 125 11.55 -0.70 -18.02
C GLU A 125 11.99 -2.15 -17.76
N ALA A 126 13.27 -2.35 -17.42
CA ALA A 126 13.81 -3.66 -17.12
C ALA A 126 13.12 -4.29 -15.89
N LEU A 127 12.96 -3.54 -14.81
CA LEU A 127 12.34 -4.00 -13.58
C LEU A 127 10.86 -4.30 -13.75
N ILE A 128 10.08 -3.40 -14.36
CA ILE A 128 8.63 -3.58 -14.60
C ILE A 128 8.36 -4.81 -15.48
N THR A 129 9.21 -5.06 -16.48
CA THR A 129 9.01 -6.19 -17.42
C THR A 129 9.64 -7.51 -16.95
N GLY A 130 10.28 -7.51 -15.77
CA GLY A 130 10.95 -8.68 -15.20
C GLY A 130 12.14 -9.15 -16.04
N LYS A 131 12.92 -8.25 -16.65
CA LYS A 131 14.18 -8.60 -17.33
C LYS A 131 15.19 -9.06 -16.27
N LYS A 132 15.99 -10.09 -16.58
CA LYS A 132 17.01 -10.60 -15.66
C LYS A 132 18.26 -9.74 -15.60
N GLU A 133 18.51 -8.94 -16.62
CA GLU A 133 19.66 -8.06 -16.68
C GLU A 133 19.43 -6.90 -17.64
N VAL A 134 20.24 -5.85 -17.47
CA VAL A 134 20.29 -4.69 -18.33
C VAL A 134 21.72 -4.15 -18.37
N ASP A 135 22.14 -3.68 -19.55
CA ASP A 135 23.42 -3.02 -19.73
C ASP A 135 23.25 -1.52 -19.49
N VAL A 136 24.01 -1.00 -18.52
CA VAL A 136 24.04 0.43 -18.18
C VAL A 136 25.41 1.07 -18.45
N SER A 137 26.33 0.37 -19.14
CA SER A 137 27.69 0.84 -19.39
C SER A 137 27.77 2.15 -20.20
N ASP A 138 26.76 2.43 -21.03
CA ASP A 138 26.67 3.64 -21.84
C ASP A 138 26.28 4.89 -21.03
N PHE A 139 25.83 4.74 -19.78
CA PHE A 139 25.42 5.86 -18.93
C PHE A 139 26.56 6.38 -18.05
N PRO A 140 26.70 7.70 -17.85
CA PRO A 140 27.69 8.27 -16.93
C PRO A 140 27.59 7.70 -15.51
N GLU A 141 26.36 7.59 -14.98
CA GLU A 141 26.03 7.02 -13.67
C GLU A 141 26.33 5.52 -13.63
N GLY A 142 26.16 4.84 -14.77
CA GLY A 142 26.43 3.43 -14.98
C GLY A 142 27.89 3.03 -14.83
N LYS A 143 28.81 3.97 -14.57
CA LYS A 143 30.22 3.70 -14.27
C LYS A 143 30.48 3.43 -12.80
N TYR A 144 29.55 3.78 -11.92
CA TYR A 144 29.75 3.74 -10.47
C TYR A 144 28.66 2.92 -9.79
N SER A 145 29.04 1.84 -9.11
CA SER A 145 28.08 0.93 -8.44
C SER A 145 27.12 1.66 -7.50
N LYS A 146 27.64 2.61 -6.71
CA LYS A 146 26.83 3.42 -5.79
C LYS A 146 25.70 4.16 -6.53
N SER A 147 26.03 4.85 -7.63
CA SER A 147 25.05 5.59 -8.42
C SER A 147 24.03 4.67 -9.08
N VAL A 148 24.45 3.50 -9.56
CA VAL A 148 23.55 2.49 -10.11
C VAL A 148 22.54 2.02 -9.05
N PHE A 149 23.00 1.68 -7.84
CA PHE A 149 22.11 1.23 -6.77
C PHE A 149 21.20 2.35 -6.26
N GLU A 150 21.66 3.60 -6.17
CA GLU A 150 20.81 4.75 -5.86
C GLU A 150 19.66 4.91 -6.90
N VAL A 151 19.94 4.65 -8.18
CA VAL A 151 18.90 4.65 -9.22
C VAL A 151 17.96 3.46 -9.08
N VAL A 152 18.47 2.25 -8.80
CA VAL A 152 17.62 1.06 -8.58
C VAL A 152 16.67 1.28 -7.40
N GLU A 153 17.18 1.73 -6.25
CA GLU A 153 16.37 2.04 -5.06
C GLU A 153 15.28 3.06 -5.39
N LYS A 154 15.64 4.13 -6.10
CA LYS A 154 14.69 5.16 -6.53
C LYS A 154 13.61 4.58 -7.46
N VAL A 155 14.00 3.75 -8.43
CA VAL A 155 13.04 3.11 -9.36
C VAL A 155 12.08 2.18 -8.62
N VAL A 156 12.57 1.36 -7.69
CA VAL A 156 11.71 0.43 -6.93
C VAL A 156 10.69 1.20 -6.10
N ILE A 157 11.12 2.22 -5.35
CA ILE A 157 10.23 2.99 -4.46
C ILE A 157 9.25 3.88 -5.24
N GLU A 158 9.67 4.46 -6.38
CA GLU A 158 8.83 5.38 -7.14
C GLU A 158 7.84 4.68 -8.08
N ASN A 159 7.98 3.37 -8.32
CA ASN A 159 7.19 2.65 -9.32
C ASN A 159 6.59 1.36 -8.75
N PRO A 160 5.42 1.43 -8.07
CA PRO A 160 4.72 0.26 -7.54
C PRO A 160 4.37 -0.84 -8.57
N GLU A 161 4.54 -0.57 -9.88
CA GLU A 161 4.46 -1.58 -10.93
C GLU A 161 5.66 -2.56 -10.96
N VAL A 162 6.73 -2.26 -10.23
CA VAL A 162 7.88 -3.15 -10.07
C VAL A 162 7.52 -4.28 -9.11
N LEU A 163 6.95 -5.35 -9.65
CA LEU A 163 6.52 -6.49 -8.85
C LEU A 163 7.65 -7.48 -8.56
N TYR A 164 7.71 -7.94 -7.31
CA TYR A 164 8.54 -9.07 -6.85
C TYR A 164 10.04 -8.91 -7.04
N TYR A 165 10.54 -7.67 -7.14
CA TYR A 165 11.98 -7.39 -7.06
C TYR A 165 12.54 -7.88 -5.73
N LYS A 166 13.70 -8.54 -5.76
CA LYS A 166 14.37 -9.05 -4.56
C LYS A 166 15.75 -8.45 -4.36
N SER A 167 16.57 -8.44 -5.39
CA SER A 167 17.94 -7.95 -5.30
C SER A 167 18.49 -7.58 -6.68
N ALA A 168 19.60 -6.84 -6.68
CA ALA A 168 20.36 -6.58 -7.89
C ALA A 168 21.86 -6.77 -7.66
N GLU A 169 22.56 -7.26 -8.69
CA GLU A 169 24.02 -7.40 -8.72
C GLU A 169 24.59 -6.56 -9.85
N TYR A 170 25.59 -5.73 -9.55
CA TYR A 170 26.24 -4.88 -10.53
C TYR A 170 27.66 -5.35 -10.83
N TRP A 171 27.98 -5.54 -12.12
CA TRP A 171 29.27 -6.02 -12.60
C TRP A 171 30.09 -4.87 -13.21
N SER A 172 31.42 -4.94 -13.09
CA SER A 172 32.32 -3.87 -13.54
C SER A 172 32.30 -3.58 -15.04
N ASN A 173 31.69 -4.45 -15.84
CA ASN A 173 31.43 -4.25 -17.26
C ASN A 173 30.13 -3.48 -17.55
N GLY A 174 29.44 -2.97 -16.52
CA GLY A 174 28.19 -2.21 -16.66
C GLY A 174 26.93 -3.06 -16.70
N ILE A 175 27.03 -4.38 -16.48
CA ILE A 175 25.85 -5.25 -16.44
C ILE A 175 25.23 -5.23 -15.05
N LEU A 176 23.95 -4.88 -14.99
CA LEU A 176 23.10 -4.96 -13.80
C LEU A 176 22.18 -6.17 -13.94
N LYS A 177 22.28 -7.13 -13.02
CA LYS A 177 21.43 -8.33 -12.96
C LYS A 177 20.40 -8.19 -11.85
N PHE A 178 19.21 -8.72 -12.07
CA PHE A 178 18.09 -8.66 -11.14
C PHE A 178 17.67 -10.06 -10.69
N GLU A 179 17.36 -10.19 -9.40
CA GLU A 179 16.69 -11.36 -8.82
C GLU A 179 15.24 -10.99 -8.47
N TYR A 180 14.34 -11.95 -8.70
CA TYR A 180 12.92 -11.80 -8.42
C TYR A 180 12.39 -13.00 -7.64
N SER A 181 11.39 -12.75 -6.80
CA SER A 181 10.69 -13.81 -6.04
C SER A 181 9.70 -14.61 -6.89
N LYS A 182 9.41 -14.17 -8.13
CA LYS A 182 8.56 -14.86 -9.10
C LYS A 182 9.20 -14.82 -10.48
N ASP A 183 8.82 -15.76 -11.35
CA ASP A 183 9.31 -15.78 -12.72
C ASP A 183 8.70 -14.64 -13.58
N LYS A 184 9.37 -14.34 -14.71
CA LYS A 184 8.97 -13.28 -15.64
C LYS A 184 7.55 -13.45 -16.18
N SER A 185 7.07 -14.67 -16.42
CA SER A 185 5.71 -14.89 -16.91
C SER A 185 4.69 -14.51 -15.85
N THR A 186 4.94 -14.90 -14.59
CA THR A 186 4.11 -14.51 -13.45
C THR A 186 4.10 -13.01 -13.22
N ILE A 187 5.27 -12.34 -13.23
CA ILE A 187 5.39 -10.88 -13.11
C ILE A 187 4.50 -10.19 -14.16
N ASN A 188 4.66 -10.54 -15.44
CA ASN A 188 3.91 -9.90 -16.52
C ASN A 188 2.39 -10.18 -16.42
N LYS A 189 2.00 -11.39 -16.00
CA LYS A 189 0.59 -11.72 -15.77
C LYS A 189 0.00 -10.88 -14.63
N HIS A 190 0.67 -10.84 -13.48
CA HIS A 190 0.20 -10.11 -12.32
C HIS A 190 0.17 -8.60 -12.56
N LEU A 191 1.17 -8.03 -13.26
CA LEU A 191 1.18 -6.63 -13.67
C LEU A 191 -0.03 -6.28 -14.55
N ASN A 192 -0.39 -7.13 -15.51
CA ASN A 192 -1.56 -6.90 -16.36
C ASN A 192 -2.88 -6.98 -15.57
N VAL A 193 -2.97 -7.85 -14.57
CA VAL A 193 -4.16 -7.95 -13.70
C VAL A 193 -4.23 -6.73 -12.77
N LEU A 194 -3.11 -6.32 -12.19
CA LEU A 194 -3.00 -5.13 -11.33
C LEU A 194 -3.47 -3.87 -12.08
N LYS A 195 -3.00 -3.66 -13.31
CA LYS A 195 -3.41 -2.52 -14.13
C LYS A 195 -4.92 -2.50 -14.35
N LYS A 196 -5.51 -3.65 -14.72
CA LYS A 196 -6.96 -3.76 -14.91
C LYS A 196 -7.74 -3.48 -13.63
N ALA A 197 -7.32 -4.07 -12.51
CA ALA A 197 -7.98 -3.84 -11.22
C ALA A 197 -7.93 -2.37 -10.83
N LYS A 198 -6.76 -1.73 -10.92
CA LYS A 198 -6.57 -0.28 -10.69
C LYS A 198 -7.52 0.56 -11.57
N ASP A 199 -7.54 0.30 -12.87
CA ASP A 199 -8.39 1.06 -13.82
C ASP A 199 -9.90 0.87 -13.52
N GLU A 200 -10.29 -0.35 -13.12
CA GLU A 200 -11.67 -0.68 -12.73
C GLU A 200 -12.08 0.05 -11.46
N ILE A 201 -11.22 0.04 -10.43
CA ILE A 201 -11.43 0.76 -9.17
C ILE A 201 -11.61 2.25 -9.44
N ILE A 202 -10.65 2.89 -10.12
CA ILE A 202 -10.71 4.32 -10.44
C ILE A 202 -12.02 4.67 -11.15
N ARG A 203 -12.41 3.87 -12.16
CA ARG A 203 -13.65 4.09 -12.91
C ARG A 203 -14.91 3.95 -12.05
N GLU A 204 -14.90 3.06 -11.07
CA GLU A 204 -16.05 2.81 -10.19
C GLU A 204 -16.26 3.93 -9.17
N ILE A 205 -15.19 4.40 -8.54
CA ILE A 205 -15.31 5.25 -7.35
C ILE A 205 -14.91 6.71 -7.57
N ILE A 206 -14.15 7.04 -8.62
CA ILE A 206 -13.73 8.41 -8.90
C ILE A 206 -14.65 9.07 -9.92
N LYS A 207 -15.16 10.25 -9.55
CA LYS A 207 -16.03 11.07 -10.42
C LYS A 207 -15.30 12.33 -10.88
N PRO A 208 -15.61 12.87 -12.08
CA PRO A 208 -14.91 14.03 -12.63
C PRO A 208 -14.95 15.30 -11.77
N ASP A 209 -15.97 15.46 -10.94
CA ASP A 209 -16.24 16.64 -10.10
C ASP A 209 -15.66 16.54 -8.69
N MET A 210 -15.02 15.41 -8.33
CA MET A 210 -14.36 15.26 -7.04
C MET A 210 -13.13 16.16 -6.94
N SER A 211 -13.02 16.86 -5.81
CA SER A 211 -11.77 17.49 -5.36
C SER A 211 -10.70 16.44 -5.06
N ASP A 212 -9.43 16.83 -5.02
CA ASP A 212 -8.35 15.89 -4.72
C ASP A 212 -8.46 15.31 -3.30
N TYR A 213 -9.01 16.07 -2.34
CA TYR A 213 -9.35 15.53 -1.02
C TYR A 213 -10.39 14.41 -1.10
N GLU A 214 -11.47 14.62 -1.87
CA GLU A 214 -12.52 13.61 -2.04
C GLU A 214 -12.01 12.36 -2.75
N LYS A 215 -11.13 12.52 -3.75
CA LYS A 215 -10.46 11.40 -4.42
C LYS A 215 -9.59 10.61 -3.45
N VAL A 216 -8.72 11.28 -2.69
CA VAL A 216 -7.86 10.65 -1.68
C VAL A 216 -8.70 9.86 -0.68
N LYS A 217 -9.77 10.48 -0.16
CA LYS A 217 -10.67 9.82 0.78
C LYS A 217 -11.37 8.61 0.16
N ALA A 218 -11.87 8.72 -1.07
CA ALA A 218 -12.52 7.61 -1.75
C ALA A 218 -11.58 6.41 -1.94
N ILE A 219 -10.34 6.65 -2.36
CA ILE A 219 -9.34 5.58 -2.54
C ILE A 219 -8.93 4.98 -1.18
N HIS A 220 -8.70 5.81 -0.17
CA HIS A 220 -8.40 5.36 1.19
C HIS A 220 -9.50 4.42 1.71
N ASP A 221 -10.76 4.86 1.68
CA ASP A 221 -11.90 4.08 2.14
C ASP A 221 -12.06 2.80 1.33
N TYR A 222 -11.86 2.85 0.01
CA TYR A 222 -11.93 1.67 -0.83
C TYR A 222 -10.87 0.64 -0.46
N ILE A 223 -9.61 1.05 -0.31
CA ILE A 223 -8.52 0.13 0.03
C ILE A 223 -8.82 -0.55 1.37
N ILE A 224 -9.14 0.21 2.42
CA ILE A 224 -9.39 -0.34 3.75
C ILE A 224 -10.62 -1.27 3.76
N ASN A 225 -11.71 -0.91 3.08
CA ASN A 225 -12.90 -1.76 3.04
C ASN A 225 -12.77 -3.01 2.14
N ASN A 226 -11.72 -3.12 1.33
CA ASN A 226 -11.53 -4.23 0.38
C ASN A 226 -10.21 -4.97 0.59
N SER A 227 -9.48 -4.68 1.67
CA SER A 227 -8.25 -5.38 2.02
C SER A 227 -8.17 -5.65 3.52
N LYS A 228 -7.31 -6.58 3.91
CA LYS A 228 -7.00 -6.86 5.31
C LYS A 228 -5.50 -7.07 5.50
N TYR A 229 -4.99 -6.60 6.64
CA TYR A 229 -3.59 -6.84 6.99
C TYR A 229 -3.30 -8.34 7.09
N ASP A 230 -2.20 -8.80 6.48
CA ASP A 230 -1.78 -10.20 6.44
C ASP A 230 -1.15 -10.64 7.78
N SER A 231 -1.90 -10.47 8.87
CA SER A 231 -1.44 -10.67 10.24
C SER A 231 -1.04 -12.11 10.53
N VAL A 232 -1.73 -13.09 9.95
CA VAL A 232 -1.44 -14.52 10.11
C VAL A 232 -0.06 -14.85 9.56
N ASN A 233 0.23 -14.48 8.30
CA ASN A 233 1.53 -14.75 7.72
C ASN A 233 2.62 -13.84 8.32
N TYR A 234 2.26 -12.63 8.78
CA TYR A 234 3.19 -11.73 9.46
C TYR A 234 3.71 -12.35 10.75
N ASN A 235 2.79 -12.79 11.62
CA ASN A 235 3.12 -13.39 12.90
C ASN A 235 3.87 -14.71 12.76
N ASN A 236 3.62 -15.44 11.67
CA ASN A 236 4.28 -16.72 11.38
C ASN A 236 5.56 -16.58 10.56
N ASN A 237 5.96 -15.36 10.16
CA ASN A 237 7.10 -15.10 9.27
C ASN A 237 7.00 -15.85 7.92
N THR A 238 5.79 -15.91 7.35
CA THR A 238 5.47 -16.61 6.09
C THR A 238 4.85 -15.69 5.03
N ILE A 239 5.07 -14.37 5.13
CA ILE A 239 4.48 -13.39 4.20
C ILE A 239 4.81 -13.76 2.74
N PRO A 240 3.81 -13.95 1.87
CA PRO A 240 4.06 -14.20 0.46
C PRO A 240 4.51 -12.92 -0.25
N PRO A 241 5.31 -13.02 -1.33
CA PRO A 241 5.77 -11.85 -2.10
C PRO A 241 4.65 -10.92 -2.58
N GLU A 242 3.46 -11.47 -2.83
CA GLU A 242 2.26 -10.72 -3.17
C GLU A 242 1.86 -9.67 -2.12
N SER A 243 1.94 -10.02 -0.83
CA SER A 243 1.51 -9.18 0.29
C SER A 243 2.38 -7.94 0.50
N TYR A 244 3.60 -7.93 -0.05
CA TYR A 244 4.50 -6.77 -0.06
C TYR A 244 4.26 -5.82 -1.23
N SER A 245 3.23 -6.05 -2.05
CA SER A 245 3.03 -5.28 -3.29
C SER A 245 1.64 -4.71 -3.44
N ALA A 246 1.49 -3.70 -4.31
CA ALA A 246 0.17 -3.19 -4.73
C ALA A 246 -0.78 -4.31 -5.24
N TYR A 247 -0.23 -5.40 -5.79
CA TYR A 247 -1.01 -6.57 -6.21
C TYR A 247 -1.68 -7.30 -5.03
N GLY A 248 -1.01 -7.39 -3.87
CA GLY A 248 -1.61 -7.97 -2.67
C GLY A 248 -2.88 -7.23 -2.26
N ILE A 249 -2.81 -5.90 -2.21
CA ILE A 249 -3.94 -5.07 -1.79
C ILE A 249 -5.02 -5.00 -2.87
N LEU A 250 -4.69 -4.55 -4.08
CA LEU A 250 -5.71 -4.24 -5.10
C LEU A 250 -6.29 -5.47 -5.81
N VAL A 251 -5.64 -6.63 -5.71
CA VAL A 251 -6.09 -7.87 -6.40
C VAL A 251 -6.37 -9.00 -5.42
N LYS A 252 -5.54 -9.18 -4.38
CA LYS A 252 -5.74 -10.26 -3.40
C LYS A 252 -6.56 -9.84 -2.18
N GLY A 253 -6.75 -8.54 -1.95
CA GLY A 253 -7.40 -8.02 -0.75
C GLY A 253 -6.61 -8.31 0.53
N THR A 254 -5.29 -8.52 0.44
CA THR A 254 -4.46 -8.74 1.63
C THR A 254 -3.01 -8.34 1.40
N GLY A 255 -2.40 -7.73 2.41
CA GLY A 255 -1.02 -7.28 2.34
C GLY A 255 -0.48 -6.77 3.67
N VAL A 256 0.76 -6.31 3.64
CA VAL A 256 1.42 -5.61 4.76
C VAL A 256 1.64 -4.14 4.42
N CYS A 257 2.22 -3.37 5.34
CA CYS A 257 2.38 -1.92 5.23
C CYS A 257 2.94 -1.44 3.88
N GLU A 258 3.95 -2.13 3.34
CA GLU A 258 4.50 -1.86 2.01
C GLU A 258 3.45 -2.00 0.89
N GLY A 259 2.64 -3.07 0.91
CA GLY A 259 1.57 -3.27 -0.05
C GLY A 259 0.49 -2.18 0.00
N TYR A 260 0.10 -1.72 1.20
CA TYR A 260 -0.84 -0.60 1.36
C TYR A 260 -0.25 0.69 0.77
N ALA A 261 1.00 1.00 1.09
CA ALA A 261 1.66 2.21 0.64
C ALA A 261 1.86 2.24 -0.88
N GLU A 262 2.22 1.09 -1.47
CA GLU A 262 2.35 0.90 -2.91
C GLU A 262 1.01 1.01 -3.63
N ALA A 263 -0.04 0.35 -3.14
CA ALA A 263 -1.37 0.38 -3.74
C ALA A 263 -1.93 1.80 -3.79
N PHE A 264 -1.80 2.53 -2.68
CA PHE A 264 -2.25 3.91 -2.60
C PHE A 264 -1.44 4.81 -3.53
N LYS A 265 -0.10 4.73 -3.52
CA LYS A 265 0.76 5.48 -4.44
C LYS A 265 0.40 5.22 -5.91
N LEU A 266 0.23 3.95 -6.28
CA LEU A 266 -0.08 3.55 -7.65
C LEU A 266 -1.35 4.22 -8.19
N ILE A 267 -2.40 4.32 -7.36
CA ILE A 267 -3.63 5.01 -7.76
C ILE A 267 -3.46 6.53 -7.73
N MET A 268 -2.76 7.09 -6.74
CA MET A 268 -2.54 8.54 -6.65
C MET A 268 -1.77 9.08 -7.86
N ASP A 269 -0.74 8.35 -8.32
CA ASP A 269 0.05 8.71 -9.49
C ASP A 269 -0.83 8.80 -10.77
N ASP A 270 -1.79 7.87 -10.94
CA ASP A 270 -2.76 7.89 -12.04
C ASP A 270 -3.76 9.06 -11.95
N LEU A 271 -4.09 9.47 -10.72
CA LEU A 271 -4.97 10.61 -10.46
C LEU A 271 -4.24 11.96 -10.54
N GLY A 272 -2.92 11.95 -10.77
CA GLY A 272 -2.09 13.16 -10.81
C GLY A 272 -1.86 13.79 -9.45
N ILE A 273 -2.04 13.04 -8.37
CA ILE A 273 -1.83 13.48 -6.98
C ILE A 273 -0.44 12.99 -6.55
N GLU A 274 0.45 13.93 -6.24
CA GLU A 274 1.82 13.59 -5.82
C GLU A 274 1.78 12.76 -4.53
N SER A 275 2.25 11.51 -4.60
CA SER A 275 2.34 10.57 -3.47
C SER A 275 3.74 9.96 -3.38
N ILE A 276 4.31 10.02 -2.18
CA ILE A 276 5.67 9.57 -1.85
C ILE A 276 5.55 8.46 -0.80
N ILE A 277 6.11 7.28 -1.06
CA ILE A 277 6.24 6.24 -0.04
C ILE A 277 7.34 6.66 0.95
N VAL A 278 7.01 6.60 2.24
CA VAL A 278 7.92 6.89 3.35
C VAL A 278 8.28 5.58 4.03
N SER A 279 9.58 5.32 4.16
CA SER A 279 10.10 4.24 5.01
C SER A 279 10.58 4.80 6.34
N GLY A 280 10.22 4.13 7.42
CA GLY A 280 10.58 4.50 8.78
C GLY A 280 10.20 3.44 9.79
N ARG A 281 9.81 3.87 10.99
CA ARG A 281 9.30 3.01 12.06
C ARG A 281 7.99 3.56 12.58
N ALA A 282 7.09 2.67 12.97
CA ALA A 282 5.85 2.99 13.66
C ALA A 282 5.77 2.13 14.92
N GLY A 283 5.65 2.77 16.09
CA GLY A 283 5.91 2.12 17.36
C GLY A 283 7.32 1.51 17.40
N ASN A 284 7.41 0.18 17.50
CA ASN A 284 8.68 -0.55 17.57
C ASN A 284 9.03 -1.31 16.28
N GLN A 285 8.22 -1.23 15.23
CA GLN A 285 8.37 -2.02 14.01
C GLN A 285 8.79 -1.14 12.84
N ASP A 286 9.51 -1.72 11.88
CA ASP A 286 9.74 -1.08 10.59
C ASP A 286 8.41 -0.94 9.86
N HIS A 287 8.21 0.19 9.19
CA HIS A 287 6.91 0.55 8.62
C HIS A 287 7.05 1.38 7.35
N ALA A 288 6.02 1.28 6.50
CA ALA A 288 5.87 2.05 5.27
C ALA A 288 4.49 2.70 5.21
N TRP A 289 4.45 3.97 4.83
CA TRP A 289 3.22 4.76 4.65
C TRP A 289 3.43 5.80 3.55
N ASN A 290 2.53 6.76 3.37
CA ASN A 290 2.65 7.78 2.32
C ASN A 290 2.72 9.21 2.86
N ILE A 291 3.33 10.09 2.06
CA ILE A 291 3.10 11.53 2.08
C ILE A 291 2.40 11.90 0.77
N ILE A 292 1.35 12.70 0.86
CA ILE A 292 0.67 13.27 -0.31
C ILE A 292 0.70 14.79 -0.31
N LYS A 293 0.49 15.37 -1.48
CA LYS A 293 0.36 16.81 -1.66
C LYS A 293 -1.05 17.22 -2.07
N LEU A 294 -1.65 18.13 -1.30
CA LEU A 294 -2.97 18.69 -1.56
C LEU A 294 -2.89 20.21 -1.48
N ASP A 295 -3.34 20.93 -2.51
CA ASP A 295 -3.24 22.40 -2.63
C ASP A 295 -1.85 22.97 -2.31
N GLY A 296 -0.79 22.25 -2.66
CA GLY A 296 0.59 22.70 -2.43
C GLY A 296 1.14 22.45 -1.02
N GLU A 297 0.35 21.90 -0.11
CA GLU A 297 0.80 21.46 1.21
C GLU A 297 0.97 19.94 1.27
N TYR A 298 1.91 19.47 2.09
CA TYR A 298 2.19 18.05 2.28
C TYR A 298 1.54 17.51 3.56
N TYR A 299 1.09 16.26 3.49
CA TYR A 299 0.37 15.54 4.53
C TYR A 299 0.82 14.09 4.58
N HIS A 300 0.99 13.53 5.78
CA HIS A 300 1.16 12.10 5.98
C HIS A 300 -0.18 11.37 5.90
N ILE A 301 -0.19 10.18 5.32
CA ILE A 301 -1.34 9.27 5.34
C ILE A 301 -0.87 7.84 5.54
N ASP A 302 -1.49 7.12 6.48
CA ASP A 302 -1.16 5.72 6.79
C ASP A 302 -2.42 4.85 6.79
N LEU A 303 -2.64 4.17 5.67
CA LEU A 303 -3.80 3.31 5.46
C LEU A 303 -3.72 2.05 6.33
N THR A 304 -2.52 1.58 6.69
CA THR A 304 -2.37 0.37 7.50
C THR A 304 -2.79 0.63 8.94
N TRP A 305 -2.46 1.79 9.51
CA TRP A 305 -2.88 2.13 10.86
C TRP A 305 -4.32 2.65 10.94
N ASP A 306 -4.94 2.98 9.79
CA ASP A 306 -6.37 3.24 9.65
C ASP A 306 -7.22 1.98 9.34
N ASP A 307 -6.58 0.82 9.14
CA ASP A 307 -7.18 -0.53 8.97
C ASP A 307 -6.85 -1.47 10.15
N PRO A 308 -7.45 -1.25 11.34
CA PRO A 308 -7.21 -2.08 12.51
C PRO A 308 -7.72 -3.52 12.35
N VAL A 309 -6.88 -4.50 12.70
CA VAL A 309 -7.30 -5.89 12.85
C VAL A 309 -8.01 -6.06 14.19
N MET A 310 -9.32 -6.30 14.16
CA MET A 310 -10.15 -6.48 15.37
C MET A 310 -10.15 -7.94 15.83
N ASP A 311 -10.16 -8.17 17.15
CA ASP A 311 -10.17 -9.52 17.75
C ASP A 311 -11.40 -10.36 17.36
N ASP A 312 -12.53 -9.70 17.10
CA ASP A 312 -13.78 -10.33 16.66
C ASP A 312 -13.87 -10.52 15.14
N GLY A 313 -12.81 -10.14 14.40
CA GLY A 313 -12.72 -10.24 12.95
C GLY A 313 -13.56 -9.20 12.18
N SER A 314 -14.14 -8.22 12.88
CA SER A 314 -14.88 -7.13 12.22
C SER A 314 -13.95 -6.19 11.45
N ASP A 315 -14.45 -5.67 10.33
CA ASP A 315 -13.75 -4.69 9.52
C ASP A 315 -14.14 -3.28 9.99
N VAL A 316 -13.14 -2.45 10.26
CA VAL A 316 -13.34 -1.10 10.82
C VAL A 316 -12.52 -0.10 10.01
N LEU A 317 -13.19 0.91 9.46
CA LEU A 317 -12.56 2.04 8.80
C LEU A 317 -12.29 3.16 9.83
N ARG A 318 -11.04 3.58 9.96
CA ARG A 318 -10.64 4.76 10.76
C ARG A 318 -10.08 5.87 9.88
N TYR A 319 -9.81 7.02 10.50
CA TYR A 319 -9.19 8.18 9.85
C TYR A 319 -8.15 8.82 10.80
N ASP A 320 -7.65 8.03 11.73
CA ASP A 320 -6.73 8.46 12.78
C ASP A 320 -5.41 8.97 12.19
N TYR A 321 -5.01 8.38 11.06
CA TYR A 321 -3.80 8.66 10.29
C TYR A 321 -4.12 9.24 8.91
N PHE A 322 -5.28 9.89 8.74
CA PHE A 322 -5.67 10.55 7.51
C PHE A 322 -5.21 12.02 7.45
N ASN A 323 -4.22 12.30 6.61
CA ASN A 323 -3.66 13.63 6.33
C ASN A 323 -3.12 14.36 7.57
N LEU A 324 -2.09 13.78 8.19
CA LEU A 324 -1.45 14.30 9.40
C LEU A 324 -0.29 15.25 9.05
N SER A 325 -0.09 16.25 9.90
CA SER A 325 1.15 17.02 9.94
C SER A 325 2.31 16.20 10.53
N ASP A 326 3.53 16.63 10.25
CA ASP A 326 4.78 16.18 10.85
C ASP A 326 4.71 16.09 12.38
N LYS A 327 4.01 17.04 13.02
CA LYS A 327 3.85 17.12 14.48
C LYS A 327 2.92 16.03 15.00
N GLN A 328 1.88 15.69 14.25
CA GLN A 328 0.91 14.66 14.63
C GLN A 328 1.47 13.26 14.36
N MET A 329 2.10 13.07 13.20
CA MET A 329 2.68 11.81 12.79
C MET A 329 3.85 11.40 13.70
N SER A 330 4.70 12.35 14.12
CA SER A 330 5.87 12.03 14.95
C SER A 330 5.59 11.65 16.40
N LYS A 331 4.32 11.50 16.79
CA LYS A 331 3.97 11.03 18.14
C LYS A 331 4.24 9.53 18.30
N ASP A 332 4.08 8.78 17.22
CA ASP A 332 4.19 7.32 17.17
C ASP A 332 4.98 6.82 15.94
N HIS A 333 5.26 7.69 14.97
CA HIS A 333 6.12 7.40 13.81
C HIS A 333 7.48 8.09 13.86
N ILE A 334 8.49 7.44 13.31
CA ILE A 334 9.86 7.94 13.19
C ILE A 334 10.33 7.76 11.74
N TRP A 335 10.79 8.83 11.11
CA TRP A 335 11.38 8.81 9.76
C TRP A 335 12.56 9.78 9.67
N ASN A 336 13.40 9.59 8.65
CA ASN A 336 14.45 10.56 8.34
C ASN A 336 13.84 11.78 7.62
N ARG A 337 13.46 12.79 8.39
CA ARG A 337 12.87 14.05 7.90
C ARG A 337 13.66 14.72 6.78
N SER A 338 14.98 14.56 6.72
CA SER A 338 15.80 15.18 5.67
C SER A 338 15.60 14.58 4.27
N LYS A 339 14.98 13.39 4.17
CA LYS A 339 14.71 12.70 2.90
C LYS A 339 13.36 13.07 2.27
N TYR A 340 12.49 13.77 3.00
CA TYR A 340 11.09 13.97 2.62
C TYR A 340 10.66 15.44 2.78
N PRO A 341 9.63 15.91 2.06
CA PRO A 341 9.07 17.23 2.29
C PRO A 341 8.48 17.35 3.70
N SER A 342 8.50 18.56 4.27
CA SER A 342 7.88 18.80 5.58
C SER A 342 6.37 18.91 5.46
N CYS A 343 5.65 18.13 6.26
CA CYS A 343 4.19 18.14 6.29
C CYS A 343 3.68 19.12 7.35
N ASN A 344 3.40 20.36 6.94
CA ASN A 344 2.82 21.38 7.85
C ASN A 344 1.33 21.62 7.63
N GLY A 345 0.73 20.95 6.64
CA GLY A 345 -0.67 21.08 6.32
C GLY A 345 -1.58 20.57 7.45
N ILE A 346 -2.67 21.29 7.70
CA ILE A 346 -3.72 20.91 8.67
C ILE A 346 -5.12 20.94 8.03
N LYS A 347 -5.30 21.76 6.98
CA LYS A 347 -6.60 21.98 6.30
C LYS A 347 -7.28 20.67 5.92
N TYR A 348 -6.53 19.72 5.37
CA TYR A 348 -7.06 18.45 4.86
C TYR A 348 -6.97 17.28 5.83
N ASN A 349 -6.56 17.49 7.08
CA ASN A 349 -6.71 16.46 8.10
C ASN A 349 -8.19 16.12 8.29
N TYR A 350 -8.54 14.84 8.35
CA TYR A 350 -9.94 14.39 8.36
C TYR A 350 -10.80 15.12 9.41
N TYR A 351 -10.30 15.24 10.64
CA TYR A 351 -11.07 15.84 11.73
C TYR A 351 -11.17 17.37 11.64
N TYR A 352 -10.17 18.03 11.08
CA TYR A 352 -10.25 19.48 10.84
C TYR A 352 -11.19 19.79 9.67
N TYR A 353 -11.07 19.03 8.59
CA TYR A 353 -11.90 19.21 7.40
C TYR A 353 -13.39 19.03 7.69
N ASN A 354 -13.74 18.10 8.59
CA ASN A 354 -15.13 17.76 8.93
C ASN A 354 -15.67 18.46 10.19
N ASP A 355 -15.00 19.50 10.72
CA ASP A 355 -15.39 20.21 11.96
C ASP A 355 -15.57 19.26 13.18
N MET A 356 -14.67 18.29 13.30
CA MET A 356 -14.62 17.30 14.39
C MET A 356 -13.44 17.53 15.34
N ALA A 357 -12.58 18.50 15.06
CA ALA A 357 -11.49 18.90 15.94
C ALA A 357 -11.98 19.85 17.04
N VAL A 358 -11.57 19.61 18.29
CA VAL A 358 -11.88 20.44 19.45
C VAL A 358 -10.60 20.84 20.19
N GLU A 359 -10.52 22.11 20.57
CA GLU A 359 -9.32 22.72 21.14
C GLU A 359 -9.35 22.81 22.67
N ASN A 360 -10.55 22.82 23.24
CA ASN A 360 -10.77 23.02 24.67
C ASN A 360 -11.98 22.26 25.20
N TYR A 361 -12.07 22.16 26.53
CA TYR A 361 -13.13 21.42 27.21
C TYR A 361 -14.54 21.91 26.89
N ASN A 362 -14.74 23.23 26.70
CA ASN A 362 -16.07 23.77 26.37
C ASN A 362 -16.55 23.30 25.00
N GLN A 363 -15.67 23.29 23.98
CA GLN A 363 -16.02 22.76 22.67
C GLN A 363 -16.32 21.26 22.73
N PHE A 364 -15.51 20.50 23.46
CA PHE A 364 -15.74 19.07 23.72
C PHE A 364 -17.10 18.81 24.39
N TYR A 365 -17.40 19.52 25.47
CA TYR A 365 -18.68 19.45 26.19
C TYR A 365 -19.85 19.73 25.26
N ASN A 366 -19.77 20.80 24.48
CA ASN A 366 -20.85 21.20 23.56
C ASN A 366 -21.06 20.17 22.45
N LYS A 367 -20.00 19.60 21.86
CA LYS A 367 -20.14 18.55 20.83
C LYS A 367 -20.82 17.29 21.38
N ILE A 368 -20.52 16.88 22.63
CA ILE A 368 -21.23 15.77 23.30
C ILE A 368 -22.69 16.14 23.56
N LYS A 369 -22.94 17.34 24.10
CA LYS A 369 -24.29 17.82 24.38
C LYS A 369 -25.15 17.85 23.12
N ASP A 370 -24.62 18.38 22.02
CA ASP A 370 -25.32 18.44 20.75
C ASP A 370 -25.59 17.04 20.20
N ALA A 371 -24.65 16.09 20.33
CA ALA A 371 -24.88 14.72 19.90
C ALA A 371 -26.01 14.03 20.67
N LEU A 372 -26.05 14.20 21.99
CA LEU A 372 -27.11 13.67 22.85
C LEU A 372 -28.47 14.31 22.56
N LEU A 373 -28.54 15.65 22.50
CA LEU A 373 -29.80 16.37 22.23
C LEU A 373 -30.39 16.07 20.85
N ASN A 374 -29.54 15.74 19.87
CA ASN A 374 -29.97 15.38 18.52
C ASN A 374 -30.09 13.86 18.32
N ASN A 375 -30.08 13.06 19.39
CA ASN A 375 -30.22 11.61 19.35
C ASN A 375 -29.25 10.93 18.36
N LYS A 376 -28.01 11.40 18.26
CA LYS A 376 -26.99 10.73 17.45
C LYS A 376 -26.65 9.37 18.06
N SER A 377 -26.42 8.36 17.23
CA SER A 377 -25.96 7.03 17.68
C SER A 377 -24.45 6.97 17.91
N LYS A 378 -23.68 7.83 17.25
CA LYS A 378 -22.23 7.90 17.36
C LYS A 378 -21.74 9.36 17.34
N LEU A 379 -20.66 9.62 18.06
CA LEU A 379 -19.89 10.86 18.02
C LEU A 379 -18.41 10.50 17.97
N GLU A 380 -17.69 11.13 17.06
CA GLU A 380 -16.23 11.01 16.98
C GLU A 380 -15.63 12.41 16.99
N LEU A 381 -14.56 12.60 17.76
CA LEU A 381 -13.89 13.90 17.95
C LEU A 381 -12.39 13.74 18.03
N LYS A 382 -11.65 14.71 17.48
CA LYS A 382 -10.21 14.89 17.73
C LYS A 382 -9.97 15.99 18.75
N ILE A 383 -9.34 15.66 19.87
CA ILE A 383 -9.01 16.57 20.95
C ILE A 383 -7.51 16.92 20.86
N LEU A 384 -7.18 18.16 20.52
CA LEU A 384 -5.81 18.53 20.12
C LEU A 384 -4.75 18.30 21.22
N ASN A 385 -5.13 18.50 22.47
CA ASN A 385 -4.29 18.29 23.65
C ASN A 385 -5.02 17.36 24.64
N TYR A 386 -5.40 16.18 24.16
CA TYR A 386 -6.13 15.23 24.98
C TYR A 386 -5.40 14.93 26.29
N ASN A 387 -6.17 14.95 27.37
CA ASN A 387 -5.73 14.61 28.71
C ASN A 387 -6.95 14.03 29.43
N SER A 388 -6.89 12.74 29.77
CA SER A 388 -8.02 12.02 30.37
C SER A 388 -8.50 12.61 31.71
N LYS A 389 -7.66 13.37 32.42
CA LYS A 389 -8.06 14.07 33.66
C LYS A 389 -8.87 15.33 33.39
N ILE A 390 -8.69 15.94 32.21
CA ILE A 390 -9.41 17.16 31.80
C ILE A 390 -10.67 16.78 31.01
N TYR A 391 -10.53 15.83 30.09
CA TYR A 391 -11.58 15.38 29.18
C TYR A 391 -12.20 14.06 29.68
N ASP A 392 -12.77 14.12 30.88
CA ASP A 392 -13.44 12.97 31.50
C ASP A 392 -14.78 12.69 30.81
N ILE A 393 -14.78 11.75 29.87
CA ILE A 393 -15.96 11.39 29.06
C ILE A 393 -17.13 10.94 29.96
N PRO A 394 -16.95 9.99 30.92
CA PRO A 394 -18.04 9.56 31.79
C PRO A 394 -18.70 10.69 32.59
N ASN A 395 -17.90 11.51 33.27
CA ASN A 395 -18.44 12.59 34.09
C ASN A 395 -19.08 13.68 33.22
N THR A 396 -18.53 13.93 32.03
CA THR A 396 -19.09 14.91 31.09
C THR A 396 -20.46 14.47 30.57
N ILE A 397 -20.61 13.22 30.13
CA ILE A 397 -21.89 12.67 29.67
C ILE A 397 -22.92 12.69 30.80
N GLN A 398 -22.53 12.26 32.01
CA GLN A 398 -23.43 12.24 33.17
C GLN A 398 -23.88 13.64 33.57
N ASP A 399 -22.97 14.63 33.58
CA ASP A 399 -23.30 16.02 33.87
C ASP A 399 -24.30 16.60 32.85
N ILE A 400 -24.09 16.33 31.56
CA ILE A 400 -25.00 16.76 30.49
C ILE A 400 -26.38 16.12 30.67
N ALA A 401 -26.43 14.80 30.92
CA ALA A 401 -27.68 14.07 31.14
C ALA A 401 -28.47 14.64 32.33
N ASN A 402 -27.80 14.87 33.46
CA ASN A 402 -28.42 15.41 34.67
C ASN A 402 -28.98 16.83 34.48
N LYS A 403 -28.36 17.63 33.62
CA LYS A 403 -28.78 19.01 33.33
C LYS A 403 -29.87 19.12 32.26
N ASN A 404 -30.18 18.05 31.53
CA ASN A 404 -31.11 18.07 30.39
C ASN A 404 -32.07 16.88 30.46
N TYR A 405 -33.20 17.06 31.15
CA TYR A 405 -34.21 16.01 31.42
C TYR A 405 -34.88 15.37 30.18
N ASN A 406 -34.60 15.87 28.98
CA ASN A 406 -35.16 15.36 27.72
C ASN A 406 -34.16 14.49 26.92
N ILE A 407 -33.00 14.16 27.48
CA ILE A 407 -32.05 13.24 26.84
C ILE A 407 -32.47 11.81 27.18
N ASP A 408 -32.80 11.05 26.14
CA ASP A 408 -33.15 9.64 26.22
C ASP A 408 -31.98 8.78 25.72
N PHE A 409 -31.18 8.22 26.64
CA PHE A 409 -30.15 7.25 26.32
C PHE A 409 -30.02 6.22 27.45
N GLN A 410 -29.82 4.95 27.09
CA GLN A 410 -29.71 3.83 28.03
C GLN A 410 -28.27 3.60 28.53
N GLY A 411 -27.28 4.06 27.76
CA GLY A 411 -25.87 3.93 28.10
C GLY A 411 -24.97 4.40 26.97
N TYR A 412 -23.66 4.24 27.15
CA TYR A 412 -22.70 4.52 26.09
C TYR A 412 -21.50 3.57 26.18
N LYS A 413 -20.83 3.41 25.04
CA LYS A 413 -19.48 2.85 24.95
C LYS A 413 -18.57 3.93 24.39
N TYR A 414 -17.30 3.90 24.76
CA TYR A 414 -16.33 4.79 24.14
C TYR A 414 -14.97 4.12 24.01
N SER A 415 -14.20 4.57 23.03
CA SER A 415 -12.80 4.20 22.82
C SER A 415 -11.97 5.45 22.54
N ILE A 416 -10.67 5.36 22.81
CA ILE A 416 -9.76 6.48 22.67
C ILE A 416 -8.49 5.99 21.96
N ASN A 417 -8.09 6.69 20.90
CA ASN A 417 -6.71 6.66 20.42
C ASN A 417 -5.95 7.79 21.12
N ASP A 418 -5.23 7.44 22.19
CA ASP A 418 -4.54 8.42 23.04
C ASP A 418 -3.43 9.17 22.28
N SER A 419 -2.69 8.49 21.39
CA SER A 419 -1.62 9.10 20.60
C SER A 419 -2.18 10.24 19.74
N GLN A 420 -3.30 9.99 19.07
CA GLN A 420 -3.90 10.95 18.15
C GLN A 420 -4.96 11.86 18.81
N GLY A 421 -5.33 11.57 20.06
CA GLY A 421 -6.34 12.29 20.83
C GLY A 421 -7.74 12.11 20.24
N ILE A 422 -8.05 10.95 19.67
CA ILE A 422 -9.32 10.68 18.99
C ILE A 422 -10.23 9.92 19.93
N VAL A 423 -11.43 10.45 20.14
CA VAL A 423 -12.45 9.89 21.02
C VAL A 423 -13.63 9.45 20.16
N ASN A 424 -13.98 8.18 20.26
CA ASN A 424 -15.17 7.59 19.66
C ASN A 424 -16.18 7.25 20.77
N ILE A 425 -17.42 7.72 20.64
CA ILE A 425 -18.51 7.48 21.59
C ILE A 425 -19.69 6.90 20.83
N GLU A 426 -20.20 5.76 21.29
CA GLU A 426 -21.42 5.13 20.80
C GLU A 426 -22.50 5.24 21.87
N PHE A 427 -23.62 5.85 21.53
CA PHE A 427 -24.77 6.01 22.43
C PHE A 427 -25.73 4.84 22.24
N ILE A 428 -26.01 4.13 23.32
CA ILE A 428 -26.97 3.03 23.39
C ILE A 428 -28.34 3.61 23.69
N LYS A 429 -29.31 3.29 22.85
CA LYS A 429 -30.68 3.79 22.91
C LYS A 429 -31.64 2.75 23.45
#